data_AF-A0A1E7NF70-F1
#
_entry.id   AF-A0A1E7NF70-F1
#
_cell.length_a   1.000
_cell.length_b   1.000
_cell.length_c   1.000
_cell.angle_alpha   90.00
_cell.angle_beta   90.00
_cell.angle_gamma   90.00
#
_symmetry.space_group_name_H-M   'P 1'
#
loop_
_entity.id
_entity.type
_entity.pdbx_description
1 polymer ?
#
loop_
_entity_poly.entity_id
_entity_poly.type
_entity_poly.pdbx_seq_one_letter_code
_entity_poly.pdbx_strand_id
1 'polypeptide(L)'
;MSGGDNGGVGVGFSAHPEKLGDAGDQLIAASTDVGSVKDALGKLGMSGEDTFGEYGASDAAKAFWQAWQDELGVNVDALNDLGGKVHTTAANYTNTDHGVGQQYQHQGA
;
A
#
# COMPACT_ATOMS: atom_id res chain seq x y z
N MET A 1 -37.93 -29.63 -26.54
CA MET A 1 -36.70 -30.04 -27.22
C MET A 1 -36.08 -28.81 -27.84
N SER A 2 -34.78 -28.59 -27.56
CA SER A 2 -33.84 -27.59 -28.10
C SER A 2 -34.24 -26.11 -28.02
N GLY A 3 -33.46 -25.21 -27.42
CA GLY A 3 -32.00 -25.20 -27.22
C GLY A 3 -31.43 -23.99 -27.97
N GLY A 4 -30.82 -23.06 -27.24
CA GLY A 4 -30.29 -21.83 -27.80
C GLY A 4 -29.69 -20.93 -26.73
N ASP A 5 -28.65 -21.46 -26.10
CA ASP A 5 -27.69 -20.78 -25.23
C ASP A 5 -27.18 -19.48 -25.89
N ASN A 6 -27.23 -18.37 -25.16
CA ASN A 6 -26.45 -17.18 -25.43
C ASN A 6 -26.10 -16.54 -24.08
N GLY A 7 -25.13 -17.19 -23.41
CA GLY A 7 -24.07 -16.52 -22.67
C GLY A 7 -24.52 -15.31 -21.88
N GLY A 8 -25.34 -15.53 -20.85
CA GLY A 8 -25.59 -14.53 -19.83
C GLY A 8 -24.24 -14.12 -19.27
N VAL A 9 -23.86 -12.87 -19.58
CA VAL A 9 -22.69 -12.18 -19.03
C VAL A 9 -22.64 -12.54 -17.56
N GLY A 10 -21.69 -13.41 -17.19
CA GLY A 10 -21.56 -13.88 -15.83
C GLY A 10 -21.60 -12.65 -14.94
N VAL A 11 -22.42 -12.68 -13.89
CA VAL A 11 -22.54 -11.66 -12.85
C VAL A 11 -21.14 -11.22 -12.43
N GLY A 12 -20.62 -10.24 -13.17
CA GLY A 12 -19.21 -9.94 -13.20
C GLY A 12 -18.87 -9.30 -11.87
N PHE A 13 -17.72 -9.67 -11.32
CA PHE A 13 -17.09 -8.99 -10.20
C PHE A 13 -17.41 -7.48 -10.27
N SER A 14 -18.33 -6.99 -9.44
CA SER A 14 -18.53 -5.55 -9.31
C SER A 14 -17.32 -5.05 -8.55
N ALA A 15 -16.26 -4.76 -9.29
CA ALA A 15 -15.14 -4.04 -8.73
C ALA A 15 -15.67 -2.71 -8.20
N HIS A 16 -15.14 -2.29 -7.06
CA HIS A 16 -15.42 -1.00 -6.45
C HIS A 16 -14.15 -0.15 -6.55
N PRO A 17 -13.83 0.44 -7.72
CA PRO A 17 -12.62 1.23 -7.90
C PRO A 17 -12.48 2.35 -6.87
N GLU A 18 -13.60 2.92 -6.43
CA GLU A 18 -13.67 3.93 -5.38
C GLU A 18 -13.13 3.40 -4.04
N LYS A 19 -13.58 2.21 -3.62
CA LYS A 19 -13.13 1.59 -2.37
C LYS A 19 -11.67 1.16 -2.44
N LEU A 20 -11.21 0.76 -3.63
CA LEU A 20 -9.80 0.47 -3.86
C LEU A 20 -8.98 1.76 -3.77
N GLY A 21 -9.41 2.86 -4.40
CA GLY A 21 -8.77 4.16 -4.26
C GLY A 21 -8.62 4.59 -2.80
N ASP A 22 -9.72 4.54 -2.03
CA ASP A 22 -9.72 4.87 -0.60
C ASP A 22 -8.75 3.98 0.20
N ALA A 23 -8.70 2.68 -0.10
CA ALA A 23 -7.77 1.76 0.55
C ALA A 23 -6.30 2.06 0.19
N GLY A 24 -6.03 2.47 -1.05
CA GLY A 24 -4.71 2.93 -1.49
C GLY A 24 -4.26 4.17 -0.71
N ASP A 25 -5.15 5.15 -0.58
CA ASP A 25 -4.89 6.38 0.17
C ASP A 25 -4.62 6.09 1.66
N GLN A 26 -5.39 5.17 2.27
CA GLN A 26 -5.18 4.77 3.66
C GLN A 26 -3.81 4.13 3.89
N LEU A 27 -3.32 3.32 2.95
CA LEU A 27 -2.00 2.69 3.04
C LEU A 27 -0.88 3.73 2.92
N ILE A 28 -1.01 4.70 2.02
CA ILE A 28 -0.04 5.80 1.86
C ILE A 28 -0.04 6.71 3.09
N ALA A 29 -1.21 6.99 3.66
CA ALA A 29 -1.33 7.73 4.91
C ALA A 29 -0.64 7.00 6.07
N ALA A 30 -0.87 5.69 6.21
CA ALA A 30 -0.18 4.87 7.21
C ALA A 30 1.34 4.87 7.01
N SER A 31 1.83 4.84 5.76
CA SER A 31 3.25 4.97 5.46
C SER A 31 3.82 6.31 5.96
N THR A 32 3.09 7.40 5.75
CA THR A 32 3.47 8.75 6.21
C THR A 32 3.53 8.83 7.73
N ASP A 33 2.58 8.20 8.43
CA ASP A 33 2.55 8.16 9.89
C ASP A 33 3.74 7.38 10.45
N VAL A 34 4.04 6.19 9.89
CA VAL A 34 5.21 5.39 10.28
C VAL A 34 6.52 6.14 9.97
N GLY A 35 6.61 6.80 8.82
CA GLY A 35 7.76 7.64 8.45
C GLY A 35 7.98 8.79 9.45
N SER A 36 6.90 9.42 9.90
CA SER A 36 6.97 10.47 10.92
C SER A 36 7.47 9.95 12.26
N VAL A 37 7.06 8.74 12.66
CA VAL A 37 7.58 8.05 13.86
C VAL A 37 9.07 7.76 13.70
N LYS A 38 9.48 7.20 12.55
CA LYS A 38 10.89 6.92 12.23
C LYS A 38 11.75 8.18 12.36
N ASP A 39 11.31 9.29 11.79
CA ASP A 39 12.02 10.58 11.84
C ASP A 39 12.07 11.17 13.25
N ALA A 40 10.98 11.09 14.01
CA ALA A 40 10.93 11.55 15.40
C ALA A 40 11.91 10.74 16.27
N LEU A 41 11.92 9.42 16.10
CA LEU A 41 12.89 8.55 16.76
C LEU A 41 14.32 8.90 16.30
N GLY A 42 14.59 9.05 15.00
CA GLY A 42 15.93 9.38 14.50
C GLY A 42 16.54 10.66 15.12
N LYS A 43 15.70 11.61 15.52
CA LYS A 43 16.10 12.84 16.22
C LYS A 43 16.39 12.64 17.72
N LEU A 44 15.82 11.62 18.35
CA LEU A 44 16.02 11.28 19.77
C LEU A 44 17.40 10.66 20.05
N GLY A 45 18.41 10.95 19.23
CA GLY A 45 19.72 10.28 19.20
C GLY A 45 20.16 9.74 20.57
N MET A 46 20.33 8.41 20.64
CA MET A 46 20.70 7.75 21.90
C MET A 46 21.99 8.37 22.44
N SER A 47 21.86 9.14 23.51
CA SER A 47 22.88 10.02 24.03
C SER A 47 23.97 9.23 24.74
N GLY A 48 24.98 8.77 23.99
CA GLY A 48 26.32 8.47 24.48
C GLY A 48 26.47 7.34 25.51
N GLU A 49 27.73 7.00 25.80
CA GLU A 49 28.12 6.00 26.81
C GLU A 49 27.52 6.29 28.20
N ASP A 50 27.25 7.57 28.51
CA ASP A 50 26.67 8.02 29.78
C ASP A 50 25.27 7.45 30.06
N THR A 51 24.51 7.05 29.03
CA THR A 51 23.16 6.50 29.20
C THR A 51 23.15 5.00 29.51
N PHE A 52 24.16 4.26 29.03
CA PHE A 52 24.16 2.78 29.06
C PHE A 52 25.28 2.16 29.91
N GLY A 53 26.28 2.95 30.32
CA GLY A 53 27.43 2.50 31.12
C GLY A 53 28.41 1.61 30.35
N GLU A 54 29.59 1.37 30.94
CA GLU A 54 30.75 0.71 30.31
C GLU A 54 30.61 -0.80 30.03
N TYR A 55 29.45 -1.43 30.27
CA TYR A 55 29.30 -2.89 30.17
C TYR A 55 28.91 -3.42 28.77
N GLY A 56 29.23 -2.69 27.68
CA GLY A 56 28.88 -3.09 26.30
C GLY A 56 27.39 -2.96 25.95
N ALA A 57 26.56 -2.50 26.89
CA ALA A 57 25.15 -2.20 26.68
C ALA A 57 24.94 -1.06 25.66
N SER A 58 25.91 -0.15 25.53
CA SER A 58 25.87 0.94 24.55
C SER A 58 25.87 0.42 23.11
N ASP A 59 26.69 -0.56 22.79
CA ASP A 59 26.80 -1.07 21.42
C ASP A 59 25.62 -1.97 21.04
N ALA A 60 25.15 -2.78 21.97
CA ALA A 60 23.90 -3.54 21.78
C ALA A 60 22.69 -2.62 21.59
N ALA A 61 22.60 -1.52 22.38
CA ALA A 61 21.53 -0.53 22.24
C ALA A 61 21.60 0.21 20.89
N LYS A 62 22.79 0.63 20.45
CA LYS A 62 22.99 1.24 19.13
C LYS A 62 22.59 0.30 17.99
N ALA A 63 23.02 -0.97 18.06
CA ALA A 63 22.70 -1.97 17.04
C ALA A 63 21.19 -2.25 16.99
N PHE A 64 20.54 -2.42 18.14
CA PHE A 64 19.09 -2.53 18.22
C PHE A 64 18.39 -1.32 17.60
N TRP A 65 18.85 -0.12 17.96
CA TRP A 65 18.26 1.12 17.49
C TRP A 65 18.36 1.26 15.97
N GLN A 66 19.52 0.95 15.40
CA GLN A 66 19.72 0.96 13.96
C GLN A 66 18.80 -0.06 13.27
N ALA A 67 18.78 -1.31 13.75
CA ALA A 67 17.91 -2.33 13.18
C ALA A 67 16.42 -1.95 13.27
N TRP A 68 16.00 -1.30 14.35
CA TRP A 68 14.64 -0.78 14.50
C TRP A 68 14.31 0.31 13.48
N GLN A 69 15.23 1.26 13.26
CA GLN A 69 15.08 2.30 12.25
C GLN A 69 15.00 1.75 10.83
N ASP A 70 15.80 0.72 10.53
CA ASP A 70 15.78 0.02 9.25
C ASP A 70 14.44 -0.69 9.03
N GLU A 71 13.92 -1.39 10.04
CA GLU A 71 12.64 -2.10 9.95
C GLU A 71 11.45 -1.13 9.79
N LEU A 72 11.48 0.03 10.45
CA LEU A 72 10.50 1.09 10.18
C LEU A 72 10.57 1.58 8.73
N GLY A 73 11.77 1.67 8.14
CA GLY A 73 11.95 2.00 6.72
C GLY A 73 11.32 0.95 5.81
N VAL A 74 11.55 -0.34 6.09
CA VAL A 74 10.92 -1.45 5.35
C VAL A 74 9.39 -1.35 5.39
N ASN A 75 8.80 -1.03 6.55
CA ASN A 75 7.36 -0.86 6.68
C ASN A 75 6.83 0.33 5.86
N VAL A 76 7.54 1.46 5.86
CA VAL A 76 7.21 2.64 5.04
C VAL A 76 7.16 2.28 3.55
N ASP A 77 8.20 1.60 3.06
CA ASP A 77 8.31 1.20 1.66
C ASP A 77 7.22 0.20 1.27
N ALA A 78 6.96 -0.81 2.12
CA ALA A 78 5.93 -1.81 1.87
C ALA A 78 4.52 -1.21 1.81
N LEU A 79 4.20 -0.28 2.70
CA LEU A 79 2.91 0.42 2.70
C LEU A 79 2.74 1.29 1.46
N ASN A 80 3.78 2.00 1.03
CA ASN A 80 3.75 2.81 -0.20
C ASN A 80 3.58 1.94 -1.46
N ASP A 81 4.33 0.84 -1.56
CA ASP A 81 4.23 -0.08 -2.69
C ASP A 81 2.84 -0.73 -2.76
N LEU A 82 2.30 -1.17 -1.62
CA LEU A 82 0.95 -1.73 -1.57
C LEU A 82 -0.11 -0.69 -1.95
N GLY A 83 -0.03 0.53 -1.41
CA GLY A 83 -0.92 1.63 -1.76
C GLY A 83 -0.90 1.93 -3.26
N GLY A 84 0.29 2.04 -3.85
CA GLY A 84 0.46 2.26 -5.29
C GLY A 84 -0.12 1.13 -6.15
N LYS A 85 0.05 -0.14 -5.75
CA LYS A 85 -0.55 -1.29 -6.44
C LYS A 85 -2.07 -1.29 -6.35
N VAL A 86 -2.63 -0.90 -5.21
CA VAL A 86 -4.07 -0.78 -5.03
C VAL A 86 -4.65 0.33 -5.91
N HIS A 87 -4.02 1.52 -5.97
CA HIS A 87 -4.42 2.57 -6.91
C HIS A 87 -4.32 2.13 -8.37
N THR A 88 -3.24 1.45 -8.73
CA THR A 88 -3.07 0.91 -10.09
C THR A 88 -4.20 -0.05 -10.43
N THR A 89 -4.61 -0.89 -9.47
CA THR A 89 -5.74 -1.81 -9.63
C THR A 89 -7.06 -1.06 -9.80
N ALA A 90 -7.31 -0.02 -9.00
CA ALA A 90 -8.49 0.84 -9.14
C ALA A 90 -8.56 1.47 -10.54
N ALA A 91 -7.45 2.05 -11.01
CA ALA A 91 -7.35 2.66 -12.33
C ALA A 91 -7.59 1.65 -13.46
N ASN A 92 -7.08 0.43 -13.33
CA ASN A 92 -7.29 -0.64 -14.31
C ASN A 92 -8.77 -1.01 -14.44
N TYR A 93 -9.51 -1.08 -13.33
CA TYR A 93 -10.95 -1.33 -13.37
C TYR A 93 -11.71 -0.18 -14.04
N THR A 94 -11.45 1.08 -13.65
CA THR A 94 -12.09 2.24 -14.28
C THR A 94 -11.84 2.30 -15.79
N ASN A 95 -10.59 2.07 -16.22
CA ASN A 95 -10.23 2.09 -17.64
C ASN A 95 -10.89 0.94 -18.42
N THR A 96 -10.95 -0.26 -17.82
CA THR A 96 -11.59 -1.43 -18.44
C THR A 96 -13.08 -1.20 -18.61
N ASP A 97 -13.77 -0.71 -17.58
CA ASP A 97 -15.20 -0.40 -17.64
C ASP A 97 -15.51 0.66 -18.70
N HIS A 98 -14.67 1.70 -18.82
CA HIS A 98 -14.81 2.73 -19.85
C HIS A 98 -14.60 2.15 -21.27
N GLY A 99 -13.59 1.31 -21.46
CA GLY A 99 -13.30 0.68 -22.76
C GLY A 99 -14.42 -0.24 -23.23
N VAL A 100 -14.96 -1.05 -22.32
CA VAL A 100 -16.12 -1.92 -22.60
C VAL A 100 -17.36 -1.08 -22.95
N GLY A 101 -17.64 -0.01 -22.22
CA GLY A 101 -18.78 0.89 -22.48
C GLY A 101 -18.74 1.52 -23.88
N GLN A 102 -17.56 1.96 -24.34
CA GLN A 102 -17.39 2.51 -25.69
C GLN A 102 -17.56 1.45 -26.78
N GLN A 103 -17.07 0.23 -26.55
CA GLN A 103 -17.15 -0.86 -27.53
C GLN A 103 -18.60 -1.28 -27.81
N TYR A 104 -19.47 -1.28 -26.79
CA TYR A 104 -20.91 -1.50 -26.96
C TYR A 104 -21.61 -0.34 -27.68
N GLN A 105 -21.21 0.92 -27.44
CA GLN A 105 -21.76 2.07 -28.15
C GLN A 105 -21.42 2.08 -29.65
N HIS A 106 -20.27 1.52 -30.04
CA HIS A 106 -19.86 1.42 -31.44
C HIS A 106 -20.41 0.20 -32.19
N GLN A 107 -20.84 -0.86 -31.50
CA GLN A 107 -21.45 -2.06 -32.11
C GLN A 107 -22.98 -2.00 -32.18
N GLY A 108 -23.61 -1.02 -31.52
CA GLY A 108 -25.07 -0.79 -31.54
C GLY A 108 -25.56 0.25 -32.54
N ALA A 109 -24.71 0.71 -33.49
CA ALA A 109 -25.02 1.69 -34.53
C ALA A 109 -25.04 1.07 -35.92
#